data_AF-A0AA51DBC5-F1
#
_entry.id   AF-A0AA51DBC5-F1
#
_cell.length_a   1.000
_cell.length_b   1.000
_cell.length_c   1.000
_cell.angle_alpha   90.00
_cell.angle_beta   90.00
_cell.angle_gamma   90.00
#
_symmetry.space_group_name_H-M   'P 1'
#
loop_
_entity.id
_entity.type
_entity.pdbx_description
1 polymer ?
#
loop_
_entity_poly.entity_id
_entity_poly.type
_entity_poly.pdbx_seq_one_letter_code
_entity_poly.pdbx_strand_id
1 'polypeptide(L)'
;MDEINKVDNLIDLIKLISTEKFDIASVIEQLEIIYQDDYRHSYADIAGVVLNLNDDEADILSLTLEQMYDTVGTGSDKVHLSEKLFKLKDHVNLEITRLRYLKKYDEEGYIISKKLEEVESKSHKISNDYEELNNSIKDSQTKLSNINSMSITVLGIFSGIVMAFFGGISFTGTVITNMAGVSIYRLTFIILLVGFILFNSIFLLLYFVAKLVESSVGSKCRKCTDQIAMTCDSNGTNNICSETCGPVERLRNIYPIPFYFNVAILGLTLIDFCIWTYLNANYVLLIIAAIIFGLIYLLFNK
;
A
#
# COMPACT_ATOMS: atom_id res chain seq x y z
N MET A 1 71.97 40.04 -17.21
CA MET A 1 70.75 39.83 -16.39
C MET A 1 70.82 38.40 -15.88
N ASP A 2 70.75 38.18 -14.56
CA ASP A 2 70.80 36.81 -13.98
C ASP A 2 69.55 36.00 -14.37
N GLU A 3 69.65 34.67 -14.42
CA GLU A 3 68.57 33.78 -14.90
C GLU A 3 67.25 33.93 -14.14
N ILE A 4 67.30 34.14 -12.81
CA ILE A 4 66.11 34.34 -11.97
C ILE A 4 65.34 35.59 -12.41
N ASN A 5 66.05 36.69 -12.69
CA ASN A 5 65.44 37.93 -13.18
C ASN A 5 64.87 37.76 -14.59
N LYS A 6 65.40 36.85 -15.42
CA LYS A 6 64.85 36.55 -16.75
C LYS A 6 63.52 35.79 -16.68
N VAL A 7 63.37 34.89 -15.72
CA VAL A 7 62.13 34.13 -15.49
C VAL A 7 61.02 35.07 -15.04
N ASP A 8 61.26 35.86 -14.00
CA ASP A 8 60.25 36.79 -13.44
C ASP A 8 59.82 37.85 -14.48
N ASN A 9 60.78 38.44 -15.20
CA ASN A 9 60.48 39.40 -16.27
C ASN A 9 59.68 38.77 -17.41
N LEU A 10 59.96 37.52 -17.78
CA LEU A 10 59.18 36.83 -18.82
C LEU A 10 57.76 36.53 -18.34
N ILE A 11 57.58 36.12 -17.09
CA ILE A 11 56.27 35.85 -16.49
C ILE A 11 55.43 37.14 -16.47
N ASP A 12 56.01 38.25 -16.02
CA ASP A 12 55.30 39.53 -15.94
C ASP A 12 54.96 40.06 -17.34
N LEU A 13 55.84 39.85 -18.31
CA LEU A 13 55.59 40.20 -19.70
C LEU A 13 54.47 39.34 -20.31
N ILE A 14 54.41 38.04 -20.01
CA ILE A 14 53.31 37.15 -20.43
C ILE A 14 51.97 37.62 -19.85
N LYS A 15 51.93 38.02 -18.57
CA LYS A 15 50.73 38.59 -17.95
C LYS A 15 50.34 39.94 -18.54
N LEU A 16 51.31 40.75 -18.95
CA LEU A 16 51.04 42.03 -19.60
C LEU A 16 50.39 41.82 -20.97
N ILE A 17 50.94 40.90 -21.78
CA ILE A 17 50.50 40.66 -23.15
C ILE A 17 49.21 39.82 -23.23
N SER A 18 48.78 39.21 -22.12
CA SER A 18 47.46 38.60 -22.00
C SER A 18 46.33 39.63 -21.77
N THR A 19 46.64 40.93 -21.76
CA THR A 19 45.67 42.04 -21.61
C THR A 19 45.65 42.92 -22.86
N GLU A 20 44.57 43.61 -23.19
CA GLU A 20 44.49 44.35 -24.47
C GLU A 20 45.35 45.64 -24.59
N LYS A 21 46.06 46.08 -23.53
CA LYS A 21 46.72 47.39 -23.49
C LYS A 21 48.24 47.31 -23.37
N PHE A 22 48.94 47.31 -24.49
CA PHE A 22 50.40 47.45 -24.53
C PHE A 22 50.86 47.80 -25.96
N ASP A 23 52.11 48.25 -26.08
CA ASP A 23 52.77 48.46 -27.38
C ASP A 23 53.57 47.21 -27.76
N ILE A 24 53.23 46.59 -28.90
CA ILE A 24 53.86 45.36 -29.39
C ILE A 24 55.36 45.57 -29.64
N ALA A 25 55.77 46.74 -30.14
CA ALA A 25 57.18 47.01 -30.46
C ALA A 25 58.04 47.03 -29.19
N SER A 26 57.59 47.75 -28.16
CA SER A 26 58.20 47.78 -26.82
C SER A 26 58.38 46.37 -26.23
N VAL A 27 57.37 45.52 -26.38
CA VAL A 27 57.41 44.15 -25.85
C VAL A 27 58.42 43.28 -26.61
N ILE A 28 58.49 43.41 -27.94
CA ILE A 28 59.46 42.69 -28.76
C ILE A 28 60.90 43.07 -28.37
N GLU A 29 61.17 44.35 -28.09
CA GLU A 29 62.48 44.80 -27.60
C GLU A 29 62.84 44.17 -26.25
N GLN A 30 61.89 44.06 -25.33
CA GLN A 30 62.10 43.40 -24.04
C GLN A 30 62.36 41.89 -24.19
N LEU A 31 61.64 41.23 -25.09
CA LEU A 31 61.89 39.82 -25.43
C LEU A 31 63.27 39.60 -26.05
N GLU A 32 63.74 40.54 -26.87
CA GLU A 32 65.09 40.52 -27.46
C GLU A 32 66.18 40.60 -26.38
N ILE A 33 65.96 41.39 -25.32
CA ILE A 33 66.87 41.44 -24.15
C ILE A 33 66.84 40.13 -23.36
N ILE A 34 65.66 39.54 -23.13
CA ILE A 34 65.50 38.29 -22.38
C ILE A 34 66.20 37.13 -23.12
N TYR A 35 66.00 37.05 -24.44
CA TYR A 35 66.56 36.00 -25.32
C TYR A 35 67.88 36.38 -25.99
N GLN A 36 68.59 37.38 -25.48
CA GLN A 36 69.89 37.79 -26.04
C GLN A 36 70.97 36.69 -25.93
N ASP A 37 70.87 35.87 -24.88
CA ASP A 37 71.74 34.71 -24.63
C ASP A 37 70.98 33.41 -24.93
N ASP A 38 71.62 32.24 -24.79
CA ASP A 38 70.95 30.93 -24.96
C ASP A 38 70.00 30.55 -23.80
N TYR A 39 69.33 31.55 -23.23
CA TYR A 39 68.30 31.36 -22.22
C TYR A 39 67.18 30.48 -22.77
N ARG A 40 66.74 29.53 -21.94
CA ARG A 40 65.62 28.63 -22.21
C ARG A 40 64.55 28.89 -21.16
N HIS A 41 63.40 29.38 -21.58
CA HIS A 41 62.24 29.50 -20.69
C HIS A 41 61.79 28.10 -20.21
N SER A 42 61.39 28.03 -18.94
CA SER A 42 60.90 26.81 -18.30
C SER A 42 59.44 26.57 -18.67
N TYR A 43 59.13 25.38 -19.17
CA TYR A 43 57.74 25.04 -19.55
C TYR A 43 56.83 24.94 -18.33
N ALA A 44 57.39 24.56 -17.17
CA ALA A 44 56.65 24.52 -15.93
C ALA A 44 56.23 25.93 -15.48
N ASP A 45 57.10 26.93 -15.67
CA ASP A 45 56.81 28.31 -15.29
C ASP A 45 55.76 28.91 -16.24
N ILE A 46 55.89 28.68 -17.55
CA ILE A 46 54.87 29.06 -18.54
C ILE A 46 53.52 28.42 -18.20
N ALA A 47 53.51 27.11 -17.91
CA ALA A 47 52.28 26.42 -17.55
C ALA A 47 51.65 26.98 -16.27
N GLY A 48 52.47 27.32 -15.27
CA GLY A 48 52.01 27.97 -14.04
C GLY A 48 51.35 29.33 -14.28
N VAL A 49 51.84 30.13 -15.23
CA VAL A 49 51.21 31.40 -15.60
C VAL A 49 49.90 31.17 -16.35
N VAL A 50 49.94 30.33 -17.39
CA VAL A 50 48.77 30.03 -18.24
C VAL A 50 47.62 29.42 -17.43
N LEU A 51 47.92 28.61 -16.40
CA LEU A 51 46.93 28.05 -15.48
C LEU A 51 46.08 29.10 -14.75
N ASN A 52 46.65 30.28 -14.50
CA ASN A 52 45.98 31.35 -13.77
C ASN A 52 45.18 32.31 -14.67
N LEU A 53 45.23 32.12 -15.99
CA LEU A 53 44.50 32.94 -16.96
C LEU A 53 43.06 32.43 -17.12
N ASN A 54 42.13 33.34 -17.33
CA ASN A 54 40.80 33.00 -17.82
C ASN A 54 40.84 32.71 -19.34
N ASP A 55 39.73 32.21 -19.90
CA ASP A 55 39.71 31.77 -21.30
C ASP A 55 39.90 32.94 -22.29
N ASP A 56 39.43 34.15 -21.95
CA ASP A 56 39.59 35.36 -22.76
C ASP A 56 41.05 35.84 -22.75
N GLU A 57 41.68 35.88 -21.57
CA GLU A 57 43.10 36.23 -21.39
C GLU A 57 44.02 35.25 -22.13
N ALA A 58 43.68 33.96 -22.11
CA ALA A 58 44.40 32.93 -22.85
C ALA A 58 44.30 33.13 -24.37
N ASP A 59 43.13 33.49 -24.90
CA ASP A 59 42.94 33.78 -26.32
C ASP A 59 43.68 35.06 -26.73
N ILE A 60 43.63 36.12 -25.92
CA ILE A 60 44.38 37.36 -26.15
C ILE A 60 45.89 37.06 -26.19
N LEU A 61 46.39 36.26 -25.25
CA LEU A 61 47.79 35.86 -25.20
C LEU A 61 48.20 35.08 -26.46
N SER A 62 47.41 34.07 -26.86
CA SER A 62 47.65 33.28 -28.07
C SER A 62 47.70 34.16 -29.32
N LEU A 63 46.72 35.06 -29.49
CA LEU A 63 46.64 35.96 -30.64
C LEU A 63 47.82 36.94 -30.67
N THR A 64 48.19 37.46 -29.50
CA THR A 64 49.29 38.41 -29.37
C THR A 64 50.64 37.76 -29.71
N LEU A 65 50.89 36.54 -29.22
CA LEU A 65 52.11 35.79 -29.55
C LEU A 65 52.19 35.44 -31.04
N GLU A 66 51.05 35.20 -31.70
CA GLU A 66 50.97 35.04 -33.16
C GLU A 66 51.39 36.34 -33.87
N GLN A 67 50.80 37.47 -33.50
CA GLN A 67 51.12 38.77 -34.08
C GLN A 67 52.60 39.16 -33.90
N MET A 68 53.16 38.90 -32.72
CA MET A 68 54.58 39.12 -32.46
C MET A 68 55.46 38.24 -33.33
N TYR A 69 55.09 36.96 -33.49
CA TYR A 69 55.84 36.02 -34.31
C TYR A 69 55.86 36.45 -35.79
N ASP A 70 54.72 36.88 -36.34
CA ASP A 70 54.61 37.37 -37.71
C ASP A 70 55.41 38.66 -37.93
N THR A 71 55.40 39.56 -36.93
CA THR A 71 56.15 40.82 -36.96
C THR A 71 57.67 40.59 -36.93
N VAL A 72 58.16 39.61 -36.16
CA VAL A 72 59.59 39.27 -36.09
C VAL A 72 60.04 38.46 -37.30
N GLY A 73 59.21 37.53 -37.79
CA GLY A 73 59.53 36.65 -38.93
C GLY A 73 59.66 37.36 -40.28
N THR A 74 59.16 38.59 -40.40
CA THR A 74 59.27 39.42 -41.61
C THR A 74 60.58 40.21 -41.70
N GLY A 75 61.42 40.23 -40.66
CA GLY A 75 62.73 40.89 -40.65
C GLY A 75 63.91 39.91 -40.75
N SER A 76 64.83 40.11 -41.69
CA SER A 76 65.97 39.20 -41.94
C SER A 76 66.99 39.09 -40.79
N ASP A 77 66.98 40.03 -39.84
CA ASP A 77 68.07 40.22 -38.89
C ASP A 77 67.80 39.60 -37.50
N LYS A 78 66.59 39.06 -37.25
CA LYS A 78 66.13 38.57 -35.93
C LYS A 78 65.83 37.06 -35.87
N VAL A 79 66.57 36.25 -36.63
CA VAL A 79 66.38 34.79 -36.74
C VAL A 79 66.36 34.10 -35.36
N HIS A 80 67.28 34.46 -34.46
CA HIS A 80 67.36 33.85 -33.12
C HIS A 80 66.10 34.12 -32.26
N LEU A 81 65.62 35.37 -32.26
CA LEU A 81 64.42 35.76 -31.52
C LEU A 81 63.17 35.07 -32.10
N SER A 82 63.08 34.96 -33.43
CA SER A 82 61.99 34.25 -34.11
C SER A 82 61.89 32.79 -33.64
N GLU A 83 63.01 32.07 -33.54
CA GLU A 83 63.03 30.69 -33.04
C GLU A 83 62.60 30.56 -31.57
N LYS A 84 63.05 31.48 -30.71
CA LYS A 84 62.69 31.48 -29.28
C LYS A 84 61.23 31.84 -29.07
N LEU A 85 60.70 32.79 -29.84
CA LEU A 85 59.30 33.21 -29.83
C LEU A 85 58.37 32.12 -30.38
N PHE A 86 58.78 31.42 -31.45
CA PHE A 86 58.07 30.24 -31.93
C PHE A 86 57.89 29.19 -30.84
N LYS A 87 58.98 28.88 -30.11
CA LYS A 87 58.92 27.94 -28.98
C LYS A 87 57.95 28.42 -27.90
N LEU A 88 58.02 29.69 -27.51
CA LEU A 88 57.12 30.25 -26.48
C LEU A 88 55.65 30.16 -26.91
N LYS A 89 55.34 30.60 -28.14
CA LYS A 89 54.01 30.50 -28.75
C LYS A 89 53.49 29.06 -28.75
N ASP A 90 54.30 28.11 -29.21
CA ASP A 90 53.93 26.70 -29.27
C ASP A 90 53.62 26.12 -27.89
N HIS A 91 54.45 26.42 -26.87
CA HIS A 91 54.20 25.96 -25.49
C HIS A 91 52.96 26.57 -24.86
N VAL A 92 52.74 27.87 -25.07
CA VAL A 92 51.54 28.55 -24.57
C VAL A 92 50.29 27.95 -25.21
N ASN A 93 50.27 27.78 -26.53
CA ASN A 93 49.11 27.23 -27.24
C ASN A 93 48.83 25.77 -26.87
N LEU A 94 49.89 24.98 -26.67
CA LEU A 94 49.78 23.60 -26.19
C LEU A 94 49.13 23.57 -24.80
N GLU A 95 49.58 24.41 -23.87
CA GLU A 95 49.06 24.40 -22.51
C GLU A 95 47.63 24.98 -22.43
N ILE A 96 47.30 26.01 -23.19
CA ILE A 96 45.91 26.50 -23.32
C ILE A 96 44.99 25.38 -23.79
N THR A 97 45.40 24.65 -24.84
CA THR A 97 44.62 23.51 -25.37
C THR A 97 44.45 22.42 -24.32
N ARG A 98 45.51 22.11 -23.58
CA ARG A 98 45.50 21.11 -22.51
C ARG A 98 44.57 21.49 -21.37
N LEU A 99 44.60 22.74 -20.92
CA LEU A 99 43.74 23.23 -19.85
C LEU A 99 42.27 23.23 -20.24
N ARG A 100 41.96 23.64 -21.48
CA ARG A 100 40.60 23.56 -22.03
C ARG A 100 40.08 22.13 -22.05
N TYR A 101 40.92 21.19 -22.45
CA TYR A 101 40.59 19.77 -22.40
C TYR A 101 40.31 19.33 -20.96
N LEU A 102 41.18 19.65 -19.99
CA LEU A 102 40.97 19.29 -18.59
C LEU A 102 39.68 19.87 -17.99
N LYS A 103 39.39 21.15 -18.22
CA LYS A 103 38.14 21.80 -17.77
C LYS A 103 36.91 21.05 -18.28
N LYS A 104 36.90 20.69 -19.56
CA LYS A 104 35.80 19.94 -20.18
C LYS A 104 35.57 18.58 -19.49
N TYR A 105 36.63 17.84 -19.19
CA TYR A 105 36.51 16.54 -18.51
C TYR A 105 36.06 16.67 -17.06
N ASP A 106 36.44 17.75 -16.37
CA ASP A 106 35.98 18.01 -15.01
C ASP A 106 34.48 18.31 -14.98
N GLU A 107 34.00 19.14 -15.91
CA GLU A 107 32.57 19.43 -16.08
C GLU A 107 31.77 18.18 -16.47
N GLU A 108 32.24 17.41 -17.46
CA GLU A 108 31.59 16.16 -17.86
C GLU A 108 31.58 15.13 -16.71
N GLY A 109 32.69 15.01 -15.97
CA GLY A 109 32.82 14.15 -14.80
C GLY A 109 31.83 14.51 -13.70
N TYR A 110 31.67 15.80 -13.41
CA TYR A 110 30.68 16.30 -12.44
C TYR A 110 29.24 16.02 -12.88
N ILE A 111 28.91 16.17 -14.16
CA ILE A 111 27.58 15.86 -14.68
C ILE A 111 27.31 14.35 -14.59
N ILE A 112 28.31 13.52 -14.89
CA ILE A 112 28.20 12.06 -14.83
C ILE A 112 28.00 11.59 -13.39
N SER A 113 28.77 12.11 -12.42
CA SER A 113 28.63 11.72 -11.01
C SER A 113 27.24 12.04 -10.47
N LYS A 114 26.73 13.25 -10.75
CA LYS A 114 25.37 13.63 -10.35
C LYS A 114 24.29 12.74 -10.96
N LYS A 115 24.43 12.36 -12.24
CA LYS A 115 23.50 11.43 -12.89
C LYS A 115 23.58 10.02 -12.30
N LEU A 116 24.77 9.57 -11.89
CA LEU A 116 24.95 8.27 -11.25
C LEU A 116 24.24 8.21 -9.89
N GLU A 117 24.38 9.25 -9.06
CA GLU A 117 23.66 9.35 -7.78
C GLU A 117 22.13 9.32 -7.97
N GLU A 118 21.62 10.02 -8.99
CA GLU A 118 20.19 9.99 -9.33
C GLU A 118 19.73 8.59 -9.79
N VAL A 119 20.54 7.89 -10.58
CA VAL A 119 20.23 6.52 -11.04
C VAL A 119 20.26 5.54 -9.88
N GLU A 120 21.26 5.62 -9.00
CA GLU A 120 21.38 4.76 -7.84
C GLU A 120 20.18 4.93 -6.88
N SER A 121 19.81 6.18 -6.58
CA SER A 121 18.65 6.46 -5.74
C SER A 121 17.33 5.97 -6.35
N LYS A 122 17.15 6.10 -7.67
CA LYS A 122 15.98 5.55 -8.38
C LYS A 122 15.98 4.02 -8.37
N SER A 123 17.13 3.40 -8.57
CA SER A 123 17.30 1.94 -8.52
C SER A 123 16.92 1.38 -7.15
N HIS A 124 17.39 2.04 -6.07
CA HIS A 124 17.06 1.63 -4.71
C HIS A 124 15.56 1.75 -4.42
N LYS A 125 14.91 2.83 -4.88
CA LYS A 125 13.45 2.98 -4.75
C LYS A 125 12.69 1.88 -5.48
N ILE A 126 13.06 1.60 -6.74
CA ILE A 126 12.44 0.53 -7.52
C ILE A 126 12.58 -0.83 -6.82
N SER A 127 13.74 -1.11 -6.23
CA SER A 127 13.96 -2.37 -5.49
C SER A 127 13.04 -2.49 -4.28
N ASN A 128 12.90 -1.41 -3.50
CA ASN A 128 12.01 -1.39 -2.33
C ASN A 128 10.54 -1.54 -2.73
N ASP A 129 10.09 -0.78 -3.74
CA ASP A 129 8.72 -0.84 -4.24
C ASP A 129 8.37 -2.25 -4.77
N TYR A 130 9.34 -2.92 -5.40
CA TYR A 130 9.18 -4.30 -5.87
C TYR A 130 9.00 -5.28 -4.72
N GLU A 131 9.76 -5.15 -3.63
CA GLU A 131 9.64 -6.00 -2.45
C GLU A 131 8.28 -5.82 -1.77
N GLU A 132 7.85 -4.57 -1.58
CA GLU A 132 6.54 -4.25 -0.98
C GLU A 132 5.37 -4.78 -1.83
N LEU A 133 5.45 -4.62 -3.16
CA LEU A 133 4.46 -5.15 -4.08
C LEU A 133 4.41 -6.68 -4.03
N ASN A 134 5.56 -7.35 -4.00
CA ASN A 134 5.62 -8.81 -3.95
C ASN A 134 5.02 -9.36 -2.64
N ASN A 135 5.28 -8.69 -1.51
CA ASN A 135 4.66 -9.03 -0.23
C ASN A 135 3.14 -8.82 -0.26
N SER A 136 2.68 -7.70 -0.81
CA SER A 136 1.25 -7.41 -0.97
C SER A 136 0.52 -8.43 -1.87
N ILE A 137 1.19 -8.91 -2.92
CA ILE A 137 0.67 -9.96 -3.80
C ILE A 137 0.56 -11.29 -3.05
N LYS A 138 1.58 -11.69 -2.29
CA LYS A 138 1.54 -12.91 -1.47
C LYS A 138 0.42 -12.87 -0.44
N ASP A 139 0.25 -11.74 0.24
CA ASP A 139 -0.86 -11.54 1.20
C ASP A 139 -2.22 -11.60 0.52
N SER A 140 -2.34 -11.06 -0.69
CA SER A 140 -3.58 -11.13 -1.47
C SER A 140 -3.88 -12.56 -1.93
N GLN A 141 -2.87 -13.31 -2.37
CA GLN A 141 -3.01 -14.71 -2.76
C GLN A 141 -3.46 -15.59 -1.59
N THR A 142 -2.87 -15.40 -0.40
CA THR A 142 -3.27 -16.15 0.80
C THR A 142 -4.70 -15.81 1.25
N LYS A 143 -5.10 -14.53 1.16
CA LYS A 143 -6.49 -14.13 1.40
C LYS A 143 -7.46 -14.76 0.41
N LEU A 144 -7.11 -14.78 -0.88
CA LEU A 144 -7.93 -15.41 -1.93
C LEU A 144 -8.05 -16.93 -1.72
N SER A 145 -6.96 -17.63 -1.38
CA SER A 145 -7.02 -19.06 -1.08
C SER A 145 -7.93 -19.33 0.13
N ASN A 146 -7.87 -18.49 1.15
CA ASN A 146 -8.74 -18.60 2.32
C ASN A 146 -10.22 -18.38 1.96
N ILE A 147 -10.53 -17.34 1.17
CA ILE A 147 -11.89 -17.08 0.67
C ILE A 147 -12.43 -18.25 -0.14
N ASN A 148 -11.61 -18.83 -1.02
CA ASN A 148 -12.01 -20.00 -1.81
C ASN A 148 -12.34 -21.20 -0.91
N SER A 149 -11.49 -21.48 0.08
CA SER A 149 -11.71 -22.55 1.06
C SER A 149 -12.98 -22.33 1.89
N MET A 150 -13.20 -21.11 2.38
CA MET A 150 -14.41 -20.72 3.10
C MET A 150 -15.66 -20.89 2.22
N SER A 151 -15.57 -20.48 0.94
CA SER A 151 -16.68 -20.58 0.00
C SER A 151 -17.08 -22.03 -0.27
N ILE A 152 -16.11 -22.92 -0.50
CA ILE A 152 -16.36 -24.37 -0.64
C ILE A 152 -17.03 -24.93 0.62
N THR A 153 -16.55 -24.52 1.79
CA THR A 153 -17.13 -24.95 3.08
C THR A 153 -18.59 -24.50 3.22
N VAL A 154 -18.90 -23.23 2.93
CA VAL A 154 -20.27 -22.70 2.98
C VAL A 154 -21.18 -23.42 1.98
N LEU A 155 -20.71 -23.67 0.75
CA LEU A 155 -21.48 -24.42 -0.25
C LEU A 155 -21.75 -25.85 0.22
N GLY A 156 -20.76 -26.53 0.82
CA GLY A 156 -20.92 -27.87 1.36
C GLY A 156 -21.98 -27.94 2.46
N ILE A 157 -21.95 -26.99 3.40
CA ILE A 157 -22.96 -26.92 4.46
C ILE A 157 -24.34 -26.59 3.88
N PHE A 158 -24.43 -25.64 2.95
CA PHE A 158 -25.68 -25.29 2.29
C PHE A 158 -26.30 -26.50 1.56
N SER A 159 -25.49 -27.27 0.83
CA SER A 159 -25.93 -28.50 0.16
C SER A 159 -26.46 -29.54 1.15
N GLY A 160 -25.76 -29.76 2.27
CA GLY A 160 -26.21 -30.67 3.33
C GLY A 160 -27.55 -30.25 3.94
N ILE A 161 -27.74 -28.95 4.17
CA ILE A 161 -28.99 -28.38 4.69
C ILE A 161 -30.14 -28.60 3.69
N VAL A 162 -29.92 -28.30 2.41
CA VAL A 162 -30.93 -28.49 1.35
C VAL A 162 -31.32 -29.98 1.22
N MET A 163 -30.35 -30.89 1.29
CA MET A 163 -30.61 -32.34 1.26
C MET A 163 -31.42 -32.81 2.46
N ALA A 164 -31.07 -32.36 3.68
CA ALA A 164 -31.83 -32.67 4.89
C ALA A 164 -33.27 -32.13 4.81
N PHE A 165 -33.47 -30.95 4.19
CA PHE A 165 -34.80 -30.39 3.98
C PHE A 165 -35.66 -31.20 3.04
N PHE A 166 -35.16 -31.50 1.84
CA PHE A 166 -35.92 -32.28 0.89
C PHE A 166 -36.24 -33.68 1.44
N GLY A 167 -35.30 -34.29 2.17
CA GLY A 167 -35.54 -35.55 2.87
C GLY A 167 -36.61 -35.43 3.95
N GLY A 168 -36.54 -34.41 4.80
CA GLY A 168 -37.51 -34.17 5.89
C GLY A 168 -38.93 -33.85 5.40
N ILE A 169 -39.06 -33.03 4.35
CA ILE A 169 -40.35 -32.71 3.71
C ILE A 169 -40.94 -33.97 3.07
N SER A 170 -40.14 -34.74 2.33
CA SER A 170 -40.59 -35.97 1.68
C SER A 170 -41.09 -37.00 2.71
N PHE A 171 -40.31 -37.26 3.76
CA PHE A 171 -40.70 -38.17 4.85
C PHE A 171 -41.99 -37.71 5.53
N THR A 172 -42.08 -36.43 5.88
CA THR A 172 -43.28 -35.84 6.50
C THR A 172 -44.51 -36.00 5.59
N GLY A 173 -44.37 -35.76 4.29
CA GLY A 173 -45.45 -35.92 3.32
C GLY A 173 -45.95 -37.37 3.26
N THR A 174 -45.05 -38.35 3.29
CA THR A 174 -45.42 -39.77 3.35
C THR A 174 -46.13 -40.13 4.66
N VAL A 175 -45.71 -39.60 5.80
CA VAL A 175 -46.40 -39.83 7.08
C VAL A 175 -47.82 -39.26 7.04
N ILE A 176 -48.01 -38.02 6.57
CA ILE A 176 -49.31 -37.35 6.50
C ILE A 176 -50.27 -38.10 5.54
N THR A 177 -49.78 -38.53 4.38
CA THR A 177 -50.59 -39.27 3.39
C THR A 177 -51.07 -40.63 3.92
N ASN A 178 -50.29 -41.29 4.76
CA ASN A 178 -50.68 -42.53 5.43
C ASN A 178 -51.69 -42.34 6.58
N MET A 179 -52.01 -41.10 6.96
CA MET A 179 -52.97 -40.77 8.03
C MET A 179 -54.37 -40.40 7.51
N ALA A 180 -54.73 -40.84 6.31
CA ALA A 180 -55.95 -40.47 5.60
C ALA A 180 -57.28 -40.72 6.36
N GLY A 181 -57.29 -41.58 7.39
CA GLY A 181 -58.48 -41.88 8.20
C GLY A 181 -58.58 -41.16 9.55
N VAL A 182 -57.68 -40.21 9.84
CA VAL A 182 -57.60 -39.53 11.14
C VAL A 182 -58.49 -38.28 11.17
N SER A 183 -59.09 -37.98 12.32
CA SER A 183 -59.90 -36.76 12.47
C SER A 183 -59.09 -35.49 12.16
N ILE A 184 -59.74 -34.51 11.55
CA ILE A 184 -59.08 -33.28 11.09
C ILE A 184 -58.32 -32.56 12.22
N TYR A 185 -58.86 -32.56 13.45
CA TYR A 185 -58.21 -31.95 14.62
C TYR A 185 -56.91 -32.66 15.06
N ARG A 186 -56.82 -33.99 14.88
CA ARG A 186 -55.60 -34.75 15.18
C ARG A 186 -54.57 -34.56 14.05
N LEU A 187 -55.04 -34.45 12.81
CA LEU A 187 -54.18 -34.19 11.66
C LEU A 187 -53.55 -32.78 11.73
N THR A 188 -54.33 -31.74 12.03
CA THR A 188 -53.82 -30.37 12.17
C THR A 188 -52.83 -30.25 13.32
N PHE A 189 -53.10 -30.91 14.46
CA PHE A 189 -52.17 -30.97 15.58
C PHE A 189 -50.81 -31.56 15.20
N ILE A 190 -50.79 -32.67 14.44
CA ILE A 190 -49.54 -33.30 13.99
C ILE A 190 -48.80 -32.41 12.99
N ILE A 191 -49.51 -31.78 12.05
CA ILE A 191 -48.90 -30.85 11.10
C ILE A 191 -48.27 -29.65 11.81
N LEU A 192 -48.94 -29.06 12.81
CA LEU A 192 -48.39 -27.98 13.62
C LEU A 192 -47.16 -28.41 14.42
N LEU A 193 -47.19 -29.62 15.01
CA LEU A 193 -46.06 -30.18 15.74
C LEU A 193 -44.85 -30.43 14.82
N VAL A 194 -45.08 -30.99 13.62
CA VAL A 194 -44.00 -31.21 12.64
C VAL A 194 -43.46 -29.88 12.12
N GLY A 195 -44.33 -28.90 11.84
CA GLY A 195 -43.92 -27.55 11.46
C GLY A 195 -43.06 -26.87 12.52
N PHE A 196 -43.39 -27.05 13.81
CA PHE A 196 -42.59 -26.57 14.93
C PHE A 196 -41.19 -27.19 14.96
N ILE A 197 -41.11 -28.52 14.86
CA ILE A 197 -39.82 -29.25 14.89
C ILE A 197 -38.96 -28.87 13.68
N LEU A 198 -39.55 -28.87 12.48
CA LEU A 198 -38.84 -28.54 11.25
C LEU A 198 -38.28 -27.12 11.32
N PHE A 199 -39.11 -26.13 11.66
CA PHE A 199 -38.67 -24.73 11.76
C PHE A 199 -37.51 -24.53 12.76
N ASN A 200 -37.61 -25.10 13.96
CA ASN A 200 -36.55 -24.98 14.97
C ASN A 200 -35.27 -25.70 14.52
N SER A 201 -35.39 -26.81 13.80
CA SER A 201 -34.24 -27.51 13.20
C SER A 201 -33.56 -26.67 12.12
N ILE A 202 -34.32 -25.96 11.27
CA ILE A 202 -33.77 -25.00 10.28
C ILE A 202 -33.00 -23.91 10.98
N PHE A 203 -33.62 -23.30 11.99
CA PHE A 203 -33.04 -22.19 12.70
C PHE A 203 -31.74 -22.60 13.40
N LEU A 204 -31.72 -23.78 14.02
CA LEU A 204 -30.51 -24.36 14.61
C LEU A 204 -29.40 -24.56 13.58
N LEU A 205 -29.71 -25.14 12.42
CA LEU A 205 -28.74 -25.36 11.35
C LEU A 205 -28.18 -24.04 10.81
N LEU A 206 -29.04 -23.06 10.50
CA LEU A 206 -28.63 -21.73 10.05
C LEU A 206 -27.79 -20.99 11.11
N TYR A 207 -28.13 -21.16 12.39
CA TYR A 207 -27.34 -20.62 13.50
C TYR A 207 -25.94 -21.25 13.56
N PHE A 208 -25.82 -22.57 13.37
CA PHE A 208 -24.52 -23.23 13.27
C PHE A 208 -23.71 -22.74 12.07
N VAL A 209 -24.33 -22.60 10.89
CA VAL A 209 -23.66 -22.07 9.69
C VAL A 209 -23.10 -20.69 9.97
N ALA A 210 -23.91 -19.79 10.51
CA ALA A 210 -23.46 -18.43 10.72
C ALA A 210 -22.40 -18.31 11.82
N LYS A 211 -22.44 -19.19 12.83
CA LYS A 211 -21.36 -19.31 13.81
C LYS A 211 -20.06 -19.81 13.19
N LEU A 212 -20.12 -20.71 12.21
CA LEU A 212 -18.96 -21.18 11.44
C LEU A 212 -18.39 -20.10 10.51
N VAL A 213 -19.25 -19.21 10.01
CA VAL A 213 -18.87 -18.08 9.14
C VAL A 213 -18.47 -16.83 9.98
N GLU A 214 -18.38 -16.96 11.31
CA GLU A 214 -18.12 -15.86 12.25
C GLU A 214 -19.08 -14.65 12.06
N SER A 215 -20.25 -14.91 11.49
CA SER A 215 -21.27 -13.91 11.21
C SER A 215 -22.25 -13.85 12.39
N SER A 216 -22.51 -12.64 12.88
CA SER A 216 -23.50 -12.43 13.93
C SER A 216 -24.92 -12.50 13.35
N VAL A 217 -25.63 -13.61 13.53
CA VAL A 217 -27.07 -13.72 13.21
C VAL A 217 -27.92 -12.96 14.22
N GLY A 218 -27.42 -12.82 15.45
CA GLY A 218 -28.11 -12.11 16.52
C GLY A 218 -27.96 -10.60 16.40
N SER A 219 -29.06 -9.87 16.49
CA SER A 219 -29.03 -8.44 16.76
C SER A 219 -28.42 -8.18 18.14
N LYS A 220 -27.52 -7.18 18.23
CA LYS A 220 -27.02 -6.72 19.54
C LYS A 220 -28.20 -6.24 20.36
N CYS A 221 -28.36 -6.76 21.58
CA CYS A 221 -29.40 -6.31 22.50
C CYS A 221 -29.08 -4.87 22.93
N ARG A 222 -29.67 -3.89 22.24
CA ARG A 222 -29.48 -2.45 22.53
C ARG A 222 -30.78 -1.91 23.12
N LYS A 223 -30.87 -1.92 24.45
CA LYS A 223 -31.60 -0.89 25.18
C LYS A 223 -30.54 -0.09 25.93
N CYS A 224 -30.09 1.00 25.34
CA CYS A 224 -29.44 2.06 26.08
C CYS A 224 -30.51 3.12 26.25
N THR A 225 -30.95 3.36 27.50
CA THR A 225 -31.88 4.45 27.80
C THR A 225 -31.17 5.76 27.48
N ASP A 226 -31.79 6.56 26.62
CA ASP A 226 -31.27 7.85 26.16
C ASP A 226 -31.08 8.79 27.36
N GLN A 227 -29.82 8.95 27.80
CA GLN A 227 -29.27 10.25 28.22
C GLN A 227 -27.77 10.22 28.57
N ILE A 228 -27.09 9.07 28.64
CA ILE A 228 -25.63 9.04 28.84
C ILE A 228 -24.97 7.99 27.94
N ALA A 229 -23.96 8.45 27.18
CA ALA A 229 -22.94 7.72 26.41
C ALA A 229 -23.26 7.31 24.96
N MET A 230 -23.10 8.26 24.04
CA MET A 230 -22.56 7.97 22.70
C MET A 230 -21.04 8.14 22.72
N THR A 231 -20.31 7.08 23.04
CA THR A 231 -18.95 6.83 22.52
C THR A 231 -18.74 5.33 22.42
N CYS A 232 -18.99 4.77 21.24
CA CYS A 232 -18.39 3.49 20.89
C CYS A 232 -17.03 3.80 20.28
N ASP A 233 -15.99 3.87 21.10
CA ASP A 233 -14.61 3.89 20.62
C ASP A 233 -14.20 2.46 20.22
N SER A 234 -13.33 2.37 19.21
CA SER A 234 -12.94 1.14 18.51
C SER A 234 -12.08 0.19 19.36
N ASN A 235 -11.84 0.51 20.64
CA ASN A 235 -10.96 -0.23 21.55
C ASN A 235 -11.65 -0.84 22.79
N GLY A 236 -12.98 -0.92 22.83
CA GLY A 236 -13.65 -1.95 23.62
C GLY A 236 -13.41 -1.95 25.15
N THR A 237 -13.22 -0.81 25.80
CA THR A 237 -13.22 -0.75 27.27
C THR A 237 -14.20 0.30 27.78
N ASN A 238 -15.24 -0.21 28.44
CA ASN A 238 -16.29 0.45 29.24
C ASN A 238 -17.65 0.61 28.56
N ASN A 239 -18.45 -0.47 28.59
CA ASN A 239 -19.90 -0.39 28.46
C ASN A 239 -20.54 -1.03 29.69
N ILE A 240 -20.91 -0.22 30.68
CA ILE A 240 -21.90 -0.64 31.68
C ILE A 240 -23.28 -0.52 31.01
N CYS A 241 -23.59 -1.48 30.15
CA CYS A 241 -24.97 -1.74 29.75
C CYS A 241 -25.59 -2.61 30.82
N SER A 242 -26.05 -2.01 31.93
CA SER A 242 -26.74 -2.73 33.00
C SER A 242 -28.24 -2.45 32.96
N GLU A 243 -28.92 -2.98 31.96
CA GLU A 243 -30.29 -3.44 32.18
C GLU A 243 -30.32 -4.94 31.90
N THR A 244 -30.60 -5.69 32.96
CA THR A 244 -30.83 -7.13 32.92
C THR A 244 -32.07 -7.40 32.08
N CYS A 245 -31.88 -7.54 30.77
CA CYS A 245 -32.94 -8.01 29.90
C CYS A 245 -33.39 -9.38 30.41
N GLY A 246 -34.68 -9.50 30.76
CA GLY A 246 -35.25 -10.77 31.18
C GLY A 246 -34.99 -11.86 30.13
N PRO A 247 -34.93 -13.16 30.51
CA PRO A 247 -34.57 -14.24 29.59
C PRO A 247 -35.41 -14.26 28.29
N VAL A 248 -36.71 -13.96 28.41
CA VAL A 248 -37.67 -13.91 27.30
C VAL A 248 -37.44 -12.69 26.41
N GLU A 249 -37.19 -11.53 27.00
CA GLU A 249 -36.97 -10.28 26.26
C GLU A 249 -35.63 -10.30 25.52
N ARG A 250 -34.62 -10.95 26.10
CA ARG A 250 -33.33 -11.20 25.46
C ARG A 250 -33.47 -12.11 24.24
N LEU A 251 -34.23 -13.21 24.34
CA LEU A 251 -34.49 -14.10 23.20
C LEU A 251 -35.26 -13.38 22.08
N ARG A 252 -36.29 -12.59 22.43
CA ARG A 252 -37.06 -11.79 21.48
C ARG A 252 -36.21 -10.77 20.72
N ASN A 253 -35.27 -10.11 21.40
CA ASN A 253 -34.47 -9.05 20.79
C ASN A 253 -33.28 -9.57 19.99
N ILE A 254 -32.74 -10.75 20.33
CA ILE A 254 -31.60 -11.36 19.60
C ILE A 254 -32.11 -12.18 18.41
N TYR A 255 -33.24 -12.89 18.57
CA TYR A 255 -33.81 -13.74 17.53
C TYR A 255 -35.32 -13.46 17.37
N PRO A 256 -35.70 -12.31 16.80
CA PRO A 256 -37.10 -11.90 16.72
C PRO A 256 -37.95 -12.86 15.87
N ILE A 257 -37.43 -13.26 14.70
CA ILE A 257 -38.15 -14.13 13.74
C ILE A 257 -38.56 -15.47 14.38
N PRO A 258 -37.64 -16.29 14.93
CA PRO A 258 -38.03 -17.58 15.50
C PRO A 258 -38.87 -17.43 16.77
N PHE A 259 -38.69 -16.35 17.54
CA PHE A 259 -39.51 -16.08 18.72
C PHE A 259 -40.98 -15.90 18.35
N TYR A 260 -41.30 -15.00 17.42
CA TYR A 260 -42.69 -14.76 17.00
C TYR A 260 -43.31 -15.98 16.30
N PHE A 261 -42.53 -16.71 15.49
CA PHE A 261 -43.00 -17.94 14.85
C PHE A 261 -43.37 -19.02 15.87
N ASN A 262 -42.52 -19.26 16.86
CA ASN A 262 -42.78 -20.26 17.91
C ASN A 262 -43.98 -19.88 18.77
N VAL A 263 -44.14 -18.60 19.14
CA VAL A 263 -45.32 -18.09 19.85
C VAL A 263 -46.60 -18.29 19.03
N ALA A 264 -46.55 -18.01 17.72
CA ALA A 264 -47.69 -18.19 16.83
C ALA A 264 -48.11 -19.66 16.71
N ILE A 265 -47.17 -20.60 16.51
CA ILE A 265 -47.48 -22.02 16.45
C ILE A 265 -48.03 -22.53 17.77
N LEU A 266 -47.43 -22.17 18.90
CA LEU A 266 -47.95 -22.57 20.22
C LEU A 266 -49.39 -22.06 20.42
N GLY A 267 -49.67 -20.82 20.01
CA GLY A 267 -51.03 -20.28 19.99
C GLY A 267 -52.00 -21.10 19.14
N LEU A 268 -51.62 -21.45 17.91
CA LEU A 268 -52.44 -22.30 17.02
C LEU A 268 -52.67 -23.70 17.61
N THR A 269 -51.65 -24.32 18.23
CA THR A 269 -51.81 -25.64 18.87
C THR A 269 -52.77 -25.60 20.06
N LEU A 270 -52.78 -24.50 20.83
CA LEU A 270 -53.71 -24.31 21.93
C LEU A 270 -55.14 -24.08 21.42
N ILE A 271 -55.31 -23.32 20.34
CA ILE A 271 -56.61 -23.11 19.69
C ILE A 271 -57.17 -24.45 19.19
N ASP A 272 -56.36 -25.25 18.48
CA ASP A 272 -56.75 -26.58 18.02
C ASP A 272 -57.16 -27.50 19.18
N PHE A 273 -56.40 -27.47 20.29
CA PHE A 273 -56.74 -28.23 21.49
C PHE A 273 -58.04 -27.77 22.15
N CYS A 274 -58.27 -26.46 22.26
CA CYS A 274 -59.51 -25.89 22.80
C CYS A 274 -60.73 -26.20 21.93
N ILE A 275 -60.59 -26.15 20.60
CA ILE A 275 -61.66 -26.54 19.67
C ILE A 275 -61.98 -28.03 19.84
N TRP A 276 -60.96 -28.88 19.98
CA TRP A 276 -61.15 -30.31 20.22
C TRP A 276 -61.87 -30.61 21.55
N THR A 277 -61.51 -29.92 22.64
CA THR A 277 -62.17 -30.10 23.95
C THR A 277 -63.59 -29.55 23.96
N TYR A 278 -63.85 -28.42 23.30
CA TYR A 278 -65.18 -27.82 23.18
C TYR A 278 -66.14 -28.70 22.38
N LEU A 279 -65.72 -29.23 21.24
CA LEU A 279 -66.56 -30.10 20.41
C LEU A 279 -66.82 -31.47 21.05
N ASN A 280 -65.90 -31.94 21.90
CA ASN A 280 -66.07 -33.19 22.66
C ASN A 280 -66.51 -32.95 24.12
N ALA A 281 -66.94 -31.74 24.49
CA ALA A 281 -67.26 -31.36 25.87
C ALA A 281 -68.31 -32.27 26.52
N ASN A 282 -69.29 -32.74 25.73
CA ASN A 282 -70.31 -33.68 26.21
C ASN A 282 -69.72 -35.05 26.62
N TYR A 283 -68.66 -35.52 25.96
CA TYR A 283 -67.96 -36.77 26.31
C TYR A 283 -67.01 -36.58 27.50
N VAL A 284 -66.36 -35.43 27.61
CA VAL A 284 -65.44 -35.13 28.73
C VAL A 284 -66.23 -34.97 30.04
N LEU A 285 -67.39 -34.31 30.02
CA LEU A 285 -68.31 -34.24 31.17
C LEU A 285 -68.82 -35.63 31.58
N LEU A 286 -69.12 -36.51 30.61
CA LEU A 286 -69.51 -37.91 30.86
C LEU A 286 -68.40 -38.72 31.53
N ILE A 287 -67.14 -38.52 31.13
CA ILE A 287 -65.98 -39.20 31.74
C ILE A 287 -65.73 -38.70 33.16
N ILE A 288 -65.81 -37.39 33.40
CA ILE A 288 -65.69 -36.81 34.75
C ILE A 288 -66.83 -37.30 35.65
N ALA A 289 -68.06 -37.35 35.13
CA ALA A 289 -69.20 -37.91 35.85
C ALA A 289 -69.02 -39.41 36.16
N ALA A 290 -68.48 -40.20 35.23
CA ALA A 290 -68.19 -41.61 35.44
C ALA A 290 -67.09 -41.86 36.49
N ILE A 291 -66.06 -41.00 36.54
CA ILE A 291 -64.99 -41.08 37.56
C ILE A 291 -65.55 -40.70 38.94
N ILE A 292 -66.37 -39.66 39.04
CA ILE A 292 -67.05 -39.28 40.29
C ILE A 292 -67.99 -40.39 40.75
N PHE A 293 -68.76 -40.99 39.84
CA PHE A 293 -69.65 -42.10 40.16
C PHE A 293 -68.88 -43.36 40.61
N GLY A 294 -67.75 -43.67 39.99
CA GLY A 294 -66.85 -44.75 40.40
C GLY A 294 -66.23 -44.54 41.78
N LEU A 295 -65.85 -43.29 42.11
CA LEU A 295 -65.35 -42.93 43.44
C LEU A 295 -66.44 -43.00 44.51
N ILE A 296 -67.68 -42.57 44.20
CA ILE A 296 -68.84 -42.70 45.11
C ILE A 296 -69.17 -44.17 45.34
N TYR A 297 -69.16 -45.01 44.29
CA TYR A 297 -69.40 -46.44 44.41
C TYR A 297 -68.35 -47.13 45.29
N LEU A 298 -67.07 -46.76 45.16
CA LEU A 298 -65.98 -47.25 46.01
C LEU A 298 -66.07 -46.78 47.47
N LEU A 299 -66.67 -45.62 47.72
CA LEU A 299 -66.87 -45.08 49.08
C LEU A 299 -68.08 -45.68 49.80
N PHE A 300 -69.13 -46.09 49.08
CA PHE A 300 -70.34 -46.68 49.66
C PHE A 300 -70.32 -48.21 49.75
N ASN A 301 -69.37 -48.87 49.09
CA ASN A 301 -69.26 -50.34 49.08
C ASN A 301 -68.09 -50.85 49.95
N LYS A 302 -67.77 -50.10 51.01
CA LYS A 302 -66.78 -50.45 52.03
C LYS A 302 -67.40 -50.43 53.43
#